data_AF-A0A3M1EL81-F1
#
_entry.id   AF-A0A3M1EL81-F1
#
_cell.length_a   1.000
_cell.length_b   1.000
_cell.length_c   1.000
_cell.angle_alpha   90.00
_cell.angle_beta   90.00
_cell.angle_gamma   90.00
#
_symmetry.space_group_name_H-M   'P 1'
#
loop_
_entity.id
_entity.type
_entity.pdbx_description
1 polymer ?
#
loop_
_entity_poly.entity_id
_entity_poly.type
_entity_poly.pdbx_seq_one_letter_code
_entity_poly.pdbx_strand_id
1 'polypeptide(L)' 'MPSGKCHFCGTAVDLEVPVGNRDYCEECKRDLHCCKNCKFYAPGYPNDCMETFSPFIRDREAYNFCHYFVFRISM' A
#
# COMPACT_ATOMS: atom_id res chain seq x y z
N MET A 1 18.88 -0.66 3.74
CA MET A 1 17.56 -0.99 4.32
C MET A 1 16.55 -0.94 3.19
N PRO A 2 15.63 -1.90 3.04
CA PRO A 2 14.55 -1.76 2.07
C PRO A 2 13.72 -0.53 2.44
N SER A 3 13.37 0.29 1.45
CA SER A 3 12.52 1.46 1.66
C SER A 3 11.47 1.52 0.57
N GLY A 4 10.32 2.11 0.90
CA GLY A 4 9.29 2.45 -0.08
C GLY A 4 9.00 3.93 -0.03
N LYS A 5 7.89 4.32 -0.66
CA LYS A 5 7.43 5.72 -0.66
C LYS A 5 5.94 5.74 -0.40
N CYS A 6 5.48 6.74 0.36
CA CYS A 6 4.05 7.00 0.47
C CYS A 6 3.48 7.37 -0.90
N HIS A 7 2.41 6.69 -1.33
CA HIS A 7 1.77 6.96 -2.62
C HIS A 7 1.25 8.39 -2.76
N PHE A 8 0.96 9.06 -1.63
CA PHE A 8 0.34 10.38 -1.62
C PHE A 8 1.37 11.51 -1.62
N CYS A 9 2.25 11.56 -0.63
CA CYS A 9 3.23 12.65 -0.49
C CYS A 9 4.62 12.31 -1.06
N GLY A 10 4.90 11.04 -1.38
CA GLY A 10 6.19 10.60 -1.89
C GLY A 10 7.32 10.49 -0.86
N THR A 11 7.07 10.83 0.40
CA THR A 11 8.05 10.68 1.50
C THR A 11 8.54 9.23 1.57
N ALA A 12 9.85 9.07 1.75
CA ALA A 12 10.45 7.76 1.94
C ALA A 12 9.91 7.12 3.23
N VAL A 13 9.67 5.82 3.16
CA VAL A 13 9.26 5.00 4.30
C VAL A 13 10.33 3.94 4.48
N ASP A 14 11.11 4.06 5.54
CA ASP A 14 12.12 3.07 5.89
C ASP A 14 11.44 1.84 6.49
N LEU A 15 11.79 0.66 5.97
CA LEU A 15 11.15 -0.59 6.34
C LEU A 15 12.14 -1.42 7.15
N GLU A 16 12.18 -1.18 8.47
CA GLU A 16 12.83 -2.11 9.40
C GLU A 16 11.98 -3.39 9.58
N VAL A 17 10.65 -3.21 9.54
CA VAL A 17 9.65 -4.27 9.55
C VAL A 17 8.63 -4.05 8.43
N PRO A 18 7.88 -5.08 8.01
CA PRO A 18 6.77 -4.89 7.07
C PRO A 18 5.75 -3.90 7.61
N VAL A 19 5.21 -3.06 6.72
CA VAL A 19 4.11 -2.13 7.04
C VAL A 19 2.93 -2.92 7.61
N GLY A 20 2.57 -2.62 8.85
CA GLY A 20 1.43 -3.15 9.55
C GLY A 20 0.13 -2.44 9.18
N ASN A 21 -0.99 -3.02 9.61
CA ASN A 21 -2.34 -2.54 9.27
C ASN A 21 -2.63 -1.11 9.77
N ARG A 22 -1.97 -0.66 10.85
CA ARG A 22 -2.23 0.66 11.44
C ARG A 22 -1.11 1.66 11.20
N ASP A 23 -0.14 1.31 10.37
CA ASP A 23 0.97 2.20 10.09
C ASP A 23 0.51 3.32 9.15
N TYR A 24 0.99 4.52 9.43
CA TYR A 24 0.69 5.73 8.70
C TYR A 24 1.97 6.46 8.34
N CYS A 25 1.93 7.22 7.25
CA CYS A 25 3.05 8.04 6.84
C CYS A 25 3.33 9.10 7.91
N GLU A 26 4.57 9.21 8.37
CA GLU A 26 4.93 10.17 9.42
C GLU A 26 4.74 11.63 8.98
N GLU A 27 4.86 11.91 7.68
CA GLU A 27 4.73 13.25 7.11
C GLU A 27 3.25 13.64 6.88
N CYS A 28 2.51 12.87 6.07
CA CYS A 28 1.16 13.24 5.66
C CYS A 28 0.04 12.57 6.47
N LYS A 29 0.38 11.70 7.42
CA LYS A 29 -0.54 10.95 8.30
C LYS A 29 -1.57 10.05 7.60
N ARG A 30 -1.41 9.79 6.31
CA ARG A 30 -2.24 8.82 5.58
C ARG A 30 -1.80 7.39 5.86
N ASP A 31 -2.76 6.47 5.81
CA ASP A 31 -2.52 5.05 5.99
C ASP A 31 -1.52 4.52 4.96
N LEU A 32 -0.52 3.76 5.43
CA LEU A 32 0.41 3.08 4.55
C LEU A 32 -0.18 1.78 4.01
N HIS A 33 -1.06 1.13 4.78
CA HIS A 33 -1.77 -0.08 4.38
C HIS A 33 -3.02 0.23 3.54
N CYS A 34 -2.79 0.72 2.31
CA CYS A 34 -3.83 1.01 1.32
C CYS A 34 -3.48 0.39 -0.04
N CYS A 35 -4.47 0.25 -0.94
CA CYS A 35 -4.23 -0.34 -2.24
C CYS A 35 -3.15 0.42 -3.01
N LYS A 36 -3.16 1.76 -3.02
CA LYS A 36 -2.17 2.55 -3.78
C LYS A 36 -0.72 2.39 -3.30
N ASN A 37 -0.49 1.89 -2.09
CA ASN A 37 0.83 1.54 -1.56
C ASN A 37 1.19 0.05 -1.73
N CYS A 38 0.24 -0.78 -2.19
CA CYS A 38 0.45 -2.21 -2.38
C CYS A 38 1.21 -2.48 -3.69
N LYS A 39 2.16 -3.43 -3.68
CA LYS A 39 2.88 -3.88 -4.88
C LYS A 39 1.98 -4.53 -5.93
N PHE A 40 0.82 -5.04 -5.52
CA PHE A 40 -0.14 -5.72 -6.39
C PHE A 40 -1.17 -4.77 -7.03
N TYR A 41 -1.20 -3.51 -6.62
CA TYR A 41 -2.10 -2.53 -7.21
C TYR A 41 -1.69 -2.21 -8.64
N ALA A 42 -2.60 -2.46 -9.57
CA ALA A 42 -2.39 -2.31 -11.00
C ALA A 42 -3.67 -1.77 -11.65
N PRO A 43 -3.76 -0.44 -11.83
CA PRO A 43 -4.89 0.19 -12.52
C PRO A 43 -5.14 -0.45 -13.89
N GLY A 44 -6.40 -0.77 -14.19
CA GLY A 44 -6.80 -1.40 -15.46
C GLY A 44 -6.87 -2.94 -15.42
N TYR A 45 -6.39 -3.58 -14.36
CA TYR A 45 -6.67 -4.99 -14.11
C TYR A 45 -8.09 -5.16 -13.55
N PRO A 46 -8.68 -6.38 -13.59
CA PRO A 46 -9.87 -6.68 -12.80
C PRO A 46 -9.65 -6.28 -11.33
N ASN A 47 -10.58 -5.52 -10.75
CA ASN A 47 -10.47 -4.94 -9.40
C ASN A 47 -9.28 -3.96 -9.19
N ASP A 48 -8.59 -3.55 -10.27
CA ASP A 48 -7.32 -2.80 -10.23
C ASP A 48 -6.24 -3.51 -9.40
N CYS A 49 -6.24 -4.84 -9.39
CA CYS A 49 -5.34 -5.66 -8.59
C CYS A 49 -4.83 -6.84 -9.41
N MET A 50 -3.55 -7.18 -9.27
CA MET A 50 -2.97 -8.36 -9.92
C MET A 50 -3.36 -9.67 -9.22
N GLU A 51 -3.76 -9.61 -7.95
CA GLU A 51 -4.20 -10.77 -7.18
C GLU A 51 -5.66 -11.09 -7.47
N THR A 52 -5.91 -12.22 -8.14
CA THR A 52 -7.23 -12.61 -8.67
C THR A 52 -8.31 -12.76 -7.60
N PHE A 53 -7.92 -13.21 -6.40
CA PHE A 53 -8.86 -13.47 -5.29
C PHE A 53 -8.86 -12.36 -4.23
N SER A 54 -8.29 -11.19 -4.55
CA SER A 54 -8.31 -10.07 -3.59
C SER A 54 -9.74 -9.57 -3.35
N PRO A 55 -10.05 -9.09 -2.14
CA PRO A 55 -11.32 -8.42 -1.89
C PRO A 55 -11.47 -7.20 -2.80
N PHE A 56 -12.72 -6.86 -3.15
CA PHE A 56 -13.01 -5.59 -3.83
C PHE A 56 -12.88 -4.44 -2.84
N ILE A 57 -11.99 -3.50 -3.13
CA ILE A 57 -11.76 -2.31 -2.30
C ILE A 57 -12.24 -1.07 -3.07
N ARG A 58 -13.27 -0.42 -2.54
CA ARG A 58 -13.88 0.77 -3.17
C ARG A 58 -12.97 1.99 -3.09
N ASP A 59 -12.55 2.35 -1.88
CA ASP A 59 -11.59 3.43 -1.65
C ASP A 59 -10.19 2.86 -1.56
N ARG A 60 -9.39 3.12 -2.59
CA ARG A 60 -8.05 2.55 -2.76
C ARG A 60 -6.96 3.39 -2.10
N GLU A 61 -7.30 4.59 -1.64
CA GLU A 61 -6.40 5.46 -0.88
C GLU A 61 -6.57 5.30 0.62
N ALA A 62 -7.76 4.89 1.08
CA ALA A 62 -8.01 4.60 2.48
C ALA A 62 -7.43 3.24 2.94
N TYR A 63 -7.23 3.14 4.25
CA TYR A 63 -6.95 1.88 4.92
C TYR A 63 -7.93 0.76 4.54
N ASN A 64 -7.41 -0.46 4.41
CA ASN A 64 -8.21 -1.67 4.26
C ASN A 64 -7.57 -2.89 4.92
N PHE A 65 -8.32 -3.98 5.09
CA PHE A 65 -7.86 -5.23 5.71
C PHE A 65 -7.44 -6.30 4.67
N CYS A 66 -7.01 -5.90 3.48
CA CYS A 66 -6.64 -6.86 2.44
C CYS A 66 -5.43 -7.71 2.87
N HIS A 67 -5.63 -9.03 3.05
CA HIS A 67 -4.58 -9.93 3.50
C HIS A 67 -3.50 -10.21 2.45
N TYR A 68 -3.73 -9.86 1.19
CA TYR A 68 -2.72 -9.92 0.12
C TYR A 68 -1.78 -8.71 0.13
N PHE A 69 -1.99 -7.72 0.99
CA PHE A 69 -1.19 -6.51 0.97
C PHE A 69 0.30 -6.80 1.17
N VAL A 70 1.11 -6.22 0.30
CA VAL A 70 2.56 -6.14 0.47
C VAL A 70 2.97 -4.75 0.02
N PHE A 71 3.62 -4.01 0.91
CA PHE A 71 4.06 -2.65 0.62
C PHE A 71 5.04 -2.61 -0.57
N ARG A 72 4.88 -1.63 -1.45
CA ARG A 72 5.74 -1.45 -2.63
C ARG A 72 7.09 -0.89 -2.20
N ILE A 73 8.13 -1.70 -2.37
CA ILE A 73 9.52 -1.31 -2.12
C ILE A 73 10.09 -0.64 -3.38
N SER A 74 10.90 0.40 -3.19
CA SER A 74 11.74 0.98 -4.25
C SER A 74 13.15 0.40 -4.09
N MET A 75 13.71 -0.17 -5.16
CA MET A 75 15.12 -0.59 -5.19
C MET A 75 16.04 0.61 -5.37
#